data_AF-A0A3D1TPS2-F1
#
_entry.id   AF-A0A3D1TPS2-F1
#
_cell.length_a   1.000
_cell.length_b   1.000
_cell.length_c   1.000
_cell.angle_alpha   90.00
_cell.angle_beta   90.00
_cell.angle_gamma   90.00
#
_symmetry.space_group_name_H-M   'P 1'
#
loop_
_entity.id
_entity.type
_entity.pdbx_description
1 polymer ?
#
loop_
_entity_poly.entity_id
_entity_poly.type
_entity_poly.pdbx_seq_one_letter_code
_entity_poly.pdbx_strand_id
1 'polypeptide(L)'
;MPSHIPSSASQRVEPALPEDRNAPFVHTLAGLGPPGAQDRDRVYDTDAGRALKYEADGDGAVNGKSHLLQAEETAAAERIVVESRSLDGARILRVVDARGYIARSVAIMGLVGVALIHLLDSGSKFAETPYVFWMYVALMVASLGVAGLLLHTESWRTWAMAGGLAGSAIVGYVLSRTTGLPGAGKDVGNWSEPLGLAALFIEGCIVALALYRLFMLRPARLGDNQVR
;
A
#
# COMPACT_ATOMS: atom_id res chain seq x y z
N MET A 1 38.62 7.13 55.39
CA MET A 1 37.42 7.07 56.24
C MET A 1 36.20 7.07 55.33
N PRO A 2 35.26 6.12 55.47
CA PRO A 2 34.06 6.04 54.64
C PRO A 2 32.96 6.95 55.19
N SER A 3 32.18 7.60 54.35
CA SER A 3 30.92 8.23 54.77
C SER A 3 29.84 8.12 53.71
N HIS A 4 28.92 7.20 54.03
CA HIS A 4 27.46 7.25 53.90
C HIS A 4 26.78 7.69 52.59
N ILE A 5 26.14 6.70 51.98
CA ILE A 5 24.93 6.78 51.15
C ILE A 5 23.70 7.08 52.04
N PRO A 6 22.74 7.86 51.53
CA PRO A 6 21.32 7.45 51.53
C PRO A 6 20.74 7.64 50.10
N SER A 7 20.25 6.60 49.39
CA SER A 7 18.96 5.90 49.50
C SER A 7 17.75 6.80 49.81
N SER A 8 17.08 7.26 48.75
CA SER A 8 15.69 7.72 48.74
C SER A 8 15.09 7.32 47.37
N ALA A 9 14.31 6.25 47.31
CA ALA A 9 12.85 6.24 47.48
C ALA A 9 12.10 6.84 46.27
N SER A 10 11.69 5.93 45.39
CA SER A 10 10.43 5.86 44.63
C SER A 10 9.52 7.10 44.66
N GLN A 11 9.32 7.71 43.48
CA GLN A 11 8.00 8.22 43.11
C GLN A 11 7.76 8.03 41.60
N ARG A 12 7.09 6.92 41.29
CA ARG A 12 6.42 6.64 40.02
C ARG A 12 5.21 7.57 39.92
N VAL A 13 5.21 8.49 38.97
CA VAL A 13 4.04 9.31 38.62
C VAL A 13 3.39 8.68 37.39
N GLU A 14 2.32 7.92 37.61
CA GLU A 14 1.39 7.51 36.56
C GLU A 14 0.41 8.66 36.29
N PRO A 15 0.22 9.10 35.04
CA PRO A 15 -0.90 9.96 34.70
C PRO A 15 -2.18 9.13 34.55
N ALA A 16 -3.18 9.49 35.37
CA ALA A 16 -4.51 8.94 35.42
C ALA A 16 -5.25 9.05 34.07
N LEU A 17 -5.84 7.93 33.63
CA LEU A 17 -6.90 7.89 32.63
C LEU A 17 -8.21 8.41 33.26
N PRO A 18 -8.94 9.33 32.61
CA PRO A 18 -10.31 9.60 33.01
C PRO A 18 -11.23 8.46 32.55
N GLU A 19 -11.94 8.00 33.57
CA GLU A 19 -13.04 7.06 33.65
C GLU A 19 -14.13 7.26 32.59
N ASP A 20 -14.76 6.13 32.28
CA ASP A 20 -15.93 6.04 31.42
C ASP A 20 -17.06 6.98 31.88
N ARG A 21 -17.83 7.44 30.89
CA ARG A 21 -19.23 7.80 31.11
C ARG A 21 -20.06 7.16 30.04
N ASN A 22 -20.67 6.04 30.41
CA ASN A 22 -21.92 5.56 29.84
C ASN A 22 -22.95 6.71 29.76
N ALA A 23 -23.43 7.02 28.56
CA ALA A 23 -24.85 7.24 28.32
C ALA A 23 -25.21 7.09 26.83
N PRO A 24 -26.32 6.41 26.52
CA PRO A 24 -26.75 6.08 25.17
C PRO A 24 -27.50 7.25 24.53
N PHE A 25 -27.31 7.48 23.23
CA PHE A 25 -28.23 8.31 22.46
C PHE A 25 -28.80 7.51 21.29
N VAL A 26 -29.98 6.95 21.56
CA VAL A 26 -30.93 6.39 20.61
C VAL A 26 -31.97 7.48 20.37
N HIS A 27 -32.08 7.99 19.15
CA HIS A 27 -33.28 8.60 18.53
C HIS A 27 -32.96 8.70 17.02
N THR A 28 -33.41 7.76 16.19
CA THR A 28 -34.72 7.73 15.50
C THR A 28 -34.94 8.90 14.54
N LEU A 29 -34.52 8.69 13.29
CA LEU A 29 -35.20 9.07 12.05
C LEU A 29 -34.97 7.87 11.11
N ALA A 30 -35.86 6.89 10.94
CA ALA A 30 -37.22 6.95 10.38
C ALA A 30 -37.26 7.69 9.03
N GLY A 31 -37.24 6.92 7.95
CA GLY A 31 -37.64 7.35 6.62
C GLY A 31 -36.49 7.53 5.63
N LEU A 32 -36.09 6.44 4.96
CA LEU A 32 -35.65 6.36 3.55
C LEU A 32 -35.15 4.93 3.30
N GLY A 33 -36.09 3.99 3.22
CA GLY A 33 -35.82 2.68 2.65
C GLY A 33 -35.60 2.81 1.14
N PRO A 34 -34.66 2.06 0.54
CA PRO A 34 -34.54 2.04 -0.92
C PRO A 34 -35.85 1.51 -1.54
N PRO A 35 -36.41 2.19 -2.55
CA PRO A 35 -37.57 1.68 -3.27
C PRO A 35 -37.14 0.46 -4.11
N GLY A 36 -37.77 -0.69 -3.87
CA GLY A 36 -37.52 -1.88 -4.70
C GLY A 36 -37.73 -3.24 -4.05
N ALA A 37 -38.12 -3.31 -2.77
CA ALA A 37 -38.43 -4.58 -2.09
C ALA A 37 -39.89 -5.05 -2.31
N GLN A 38 -40.40 -4.96 -3.54
CA GLN A 38 -41.66 -5.56 -3.99
C GLN A 38 -41.46 -6.20 -5.37
N ASP A 39 -40.75 -7.34 -5.42
CA ASP A 39 -40.93 -8.36 -6.48
C ASP A 39 -40.22 -9.65 -6.05
N ARG A 40 -40.60 -10.22 -4.91
CA ARG A 40 -40.08 -11.54 -4.46
C ARG A 40 -41.11 -12.68 -4.54
N ASP A 41 -42.24 -12.42 -5.19
CA ASP A 41 -43.25 -13.43 -5.52
C ASP A 41 -43.46 -13.58 -7.03
N ARG A 42 -42.51 -13.10 -7.85
CA ARG A 42 -42.41 -13.57 -9.24
C ARG A 42 -41.85 -14.99 -9.22
N VAL A 43 -42.78 -15.90 -8.98
CA VAL A 43 -42.76 -17.27 -9.46
C VAL A 43 -42.13 -17.25 -10.85
N TYR A 44 -40.90 -17.77 -10.94
CA TYR A 44 -40.40 -18.29 -12.20
C TYR A 44 -41.34 -19.43 -12.56
N ASP A 45 -42.37 -19.12 -13.33
CA ASP A 45 -43.09 -20.09 -14.13
C ASP A 45 -42.12 -20.51 -15.24
N THR A 46 -41.15 -21.33 -14.86
CA THR A 46 -40.42 -22.12 -15.83
C THR A 46 -41.37 -23.22 -16.25
N ASP A 47 -41.64 -23.28 -17.55
CA ASP A 47 -42.31 -24.38 -18.26
C ASP A 47 -41.79 -25.78 -17.88
N ALA A 48 -40.69 -25.88 -17.12
CA ALA A 48 -40.16 -27.07 -16.48
C ALA A 48 -41.17 -27.79 -15.56
N GLY A 49 -42.05 -27.06 -14.85
CA GLY A 49 -43.06 -27.68 -13.99
C GLY A 49 -44.19 -28.37 -14.76
N ARG A 50 -44.45 -27.96 -16.01
CA ARG A 50 -45.50 -28.49 -16.87
C ARG A 50 -45.03 -29.67 -17.71
N ALA A 51 -43.74 -29.69 -18.07
CA ALA A 51 -43.13 -30.80 -18.80
C ALA A 51 -43.07 -32.11 -17.99
N LEU A 52 -42.89 -32.03 -16.67
CA LEU A 52 -42.75 -33.22 -15.81
C LEU A 52 -44.05 -33.99 -15.55
N LYS A 53 -45.21 -33.48 -16.00
CA LYS A 53 -46.51 -34.11 -15.76
C LYS A 53 -47.08 -34.86 -16.97
N TYR A 54 -46.43 -34.78 -18.14
CA TYR A 54 -46.86 -35.47 -19.36
C TYR A 54 -46.09 -36.76 -19.65
N GLU A 55 -45.09 -37.09 -18.82
CA GLU A 55 -44.15 -38.20 -19.04
C GLU A 55 -44.31 -39.29 -17.98
N ALA A 56 -45.54 -39.48 -17.50
CA ALA A 56 -45.90 -40.47 -16.48
C ALA A 56 -46.87 -41.54 -17.02
N ASP A 57 -46.77 -41.85 -18.31
CA ASP A 57 -47.44 -43.02 -18.89
C ASP A 57 -46.50 -43.71 -19.90
N GLY A 58 -46.03 -44.91 -19.54
CA GLY A 58 -45.30 -45.85 -20.41
C GLY A 58 -43.83 -45.53 -20.72
N ASP A 59 -42.93 -46.49 -20.45
CA ASP A 59 -41.52 -46.57 -20.92
C ASP A 59 -40.47 -45.52 -20.50
N GLY A 60 -40.84 -44.36 -19.95
CA GLY A 60 -39.90 -43.25 -19.66
C GLY A 60 -39.04 -43.37 -18.37
N ALA A 61 -39.32 -44.29 -17.46
CA ALA A 61 -38.72 -44.30 -16.12
C ALA A 61 -37.22 -44.67 -16.08
N VAL A 62 -36.70 -45.34 -17.12
CA VAL A 62 -35.27 -45.64 -17.28
C VAL A 62 -34.52 -44.43 -17.86
N ASN A 63 -35.18 -43.64 -18.72
CA ASN A 63 -34.60 -42.45 -19.35
C ASN A 63 -34.64 -41.21 -18.42
N GLY A 64 -35.66 -41.08 -17.56
CA GLY A 64 -35.75 -39.98 -16.59
C GLY A 64 -34.62 -39.98 -15.54
N LYS A 65 -34.14 -41.16 -15.14
CA LYS A 65 -33.00 -41.29 -14.21
C LYS A 65 -31.67 -40.85 -14.86
N SER A 66 -31.45 -41.15 -16.14
CA SER A 66 -30.25 -40.67 -16.85
C SER A 66 -30.25 -39.15 -17.00
N HIS A 67 -31.41 -38.53 -17.27
CA HIS A 67 -31.51 -37.08 -17.37
C HIS A 67 -31.25 -36.36 -16.03
N LEU A 68 -31.70 -36.92 -14.91
CA LEU A 68 -31.42 -36.37 -13.57
C LEU A 68 -29.95 -36.51 -13.19
N LEU A 69 -29.33 -37.65 -13.45
CA LEU A 69 -27.89 -37.86 -13.22
C LEU A 69 -27.04 -36.90 -14.07
N GLN A 70 -27.44 -36.68 -15.32
CA GLN A 70 -26.74 -35.76 -16.22
C GLN A 70 -26.93 -34.29 -15.84
N ALA A 71 -28.10 -33.93 -15.28
CA ALA A 71 -28.35 -32.62 -14.70
C ALA A 71 -27.54 -32.36 -13.41
N GLU A 72 -27.38 -33.37 -12.55
CA GLU A 72 -26.53 -33.27 -11.36
C GLU A 72 -25.04 -33.18 -11.72
N GLU A 73 -24.58 -33.93 -12.71
CA GLU A 73 -23.19 -33.93 -13.17
C GLU A 73 -22.80 -32.57 -13.80
N THR A 74 -23.71 -31.99 -14.59
CA THR A 74 -23.53 -30.64 -15.17
C THR A 74 -23.54 -29.56 -14.11
N ALA A 75 -24.45 -29.62 -13.12
CA ALA A 75 -24.47 -28.69 -11.99
C ALA A 75 -23.23 -28.82 -11.09
N ALA A 76 -22.68 -30.03 -10.93
CA ALA A 76 -21.43 -30.26 -10.22
C ALA A 76 -20.23 -29.69 -10.98
N ALA A 77 -20.17 -29.90 -12.30
CA ALA A 77 -19.13 -29.33 -13.15
C ALA A 77 -19.15 -27.79 -13.13
N GLU A 78 -20.34 -27.18 -13.18
CA GLU A 78 -20.49 -25.73 -13.10
C GLU A 78 -20.01 -25.18 -11.74
N ARG A 79 -20.35 -25.84 -10.62
CA ARG A 79 -19.84 -25.47 -9.29
C ARG A 79 -18.32 -25.51 -9.22
N ILE A 80 -17.69 -26.57 -9.74
CA ILE A 80 -16.23 -26.71 -9.76
C ILE A 80 -15.59 -25.59 -10.58
N VAL A 81 -16.17 -25.23 -11.72
CA VAL A 81 -15.67 -24.13 -12.57
C VAL A 81 -15.83 -22.77 -11.90
N VAL A 82 -16.96 -22.51 -11.23
CA VAL A 82 -17.19 -21.26 -10.49
C VAL A 82 -16.24 -21.15 -9.29
N GLU A 83 -16.09 -22.23 -8.52
CA GLU A 83 -15.20 -22.29 -7.36
C GLU A 83 -13.74 -22.08 -7.76
N SER A 84 -13.26 -22.78 -8.81
CA SER A 84 -11.90 -22.60 -9.34
C SER A 84 -11.63 -21.18 -9.82
N ARG A 85 -12.58 -20.54 -10.53
CA ARG A 85 -12.47 -19.11 -10.90
C ARG A 85 -12.38 -18.19 -9.68
N SER A 86 -13.13 -18.48 -8.61
CA SER A 86 -13.06 -17.68 -7.37
C SER A 86 -11.70 -17.82 -6.67
N LEU A 87 -11.15 -19.03 -6.64
CA LEU A 87 -9.85 -19.35 -6.05
C LEU A 87 -8.72 -18.67 -6.84
N ASP A 88 -8.80 -18.69 -8.17
CA ASP A 88 -7.85 -17.98 -9.05
C ASP A 88 -7.90 -16.47 -8.80
N GLY A 89 -9.10 -15.89 -8.71
CA GLY A 89 -9.29 -14.47 -8.38
C GLY A 89 -8.69 -14.11 -7.03
N ALA A 90 -8.97 -14.88 -5.98
CA ALA A 90 -8.42 -14.67 -4.65
C ALA A 90 -6.89 -14.80 -4.62
N ARG A 91 -6.32 -15.75 -5.38
CA ARG A 91 -4.87 -15.93 -5.52
C ARG A 91 -4.22 -14.73 -6.22
N ILE A 92 -4.83 -14.23 -7.29
CA ILE A 92 -4.33 -13.07 -8.04
C ILE A 92 -4.32 -11.82 -7.14
N LEU A 93 -5.42 -11.56 -6.43
CA LEU A 93 -5.52 -10.42 -5.51
C LEU A 93 -4.42 -10.46 -4.44
N ARG A 94 -4.22 -11.63 -3.79
CA ARG A 94 -3.15 -11.81 -2.79
C ARG A 94 -1.74 -11.55 -3.34
N VAL A 95 -1.45 -11.98 -4.56
CA VAL A 95 -0.14 -11.77 -5.18
C VAL A 95 0.09 -10.30 -5.52
N VAL A 96 -0.94 -9.61 -6.03
CA VAL A 96 -0.88 -8.17 -6.32
C VAL A 96 -0.66 -7.37 -5.03
N ASP A 97 -1.39 -7.72 -3.97
CA ASP A 97 -1.25 -7.10 -2.65
C ASP A 97 0.15 -7.34 -2.08
N ALA A 98 0.65 -8.58 -2.10
CA ALA A 98 1.99 -8.92 -1.61
C ALA A 98 3.08 -8.13 -2.33
N ARG A 99 3.00 -8.01 -3.67
CA ARG A 99 3.96 -7.21 -4.46
C ARG A 99 3.91 -5.74 -4.11
N GLY A 100 2.72 -5.19 -3.89
CA GLY A 100 2.53 -3.80 -3.42
C GLY A 100 3.16 -3.58 -2.05
N TYR A 101 2.90 -4.46 -1.09
CA TYR A 101 3.49 -4.39 0.25
C TYR A 101 5.01 -4.50 0.23
N ILE A 102 5.58 -5.45 -0.52
CA ILE A 102 7.03 -5.60 -0.66
C ILE A 102 7.66 -4.33 -1.23
N ALA A 103 7.10 -3.79 -2.31
CA ALA A 103 7.62 -2.56 -2.92
C ALA A 103 7.62 -1.39 -1.93
N ARG A 104 6.50 -1.21 -1.20
CA ARG A 104 6.38 -0.15 -0.18
C ARG A 104 7.38 -0.35 0.94
N SER A 105 7.52 -1.56 1.47
CA SER A 105 8.49 -1.88 2.52
C SER A 105 9.93 -1.58 2.08
N VAL A 106 10.32 -1.98 0.88
CA VAL A 106 11.65 -1.68 0.31
C VAL A 106 11.86 -0.17 0.19
N ALA A 107 10.87 0.57 -0.33
CA ALA A 107 10.95 2.02 -0.46
C ALA A 107 11.04 2.74 0.90
N ILE A 108 10.26 2.31 1.89
CA ILE A 108 10.29 2.84 3.26
C ILE A 108 11.66 2.61 3.90
N MET A 109 12.17 1.37 3.84
CA MET A 109 13.50 1.05 4.36
C MET A 109 14.60 1.84 3.64
N GLY A 110 14.47 2.03 2.33
CA GLY A 110 15.36 2.88 1.55
C GLY A 110 15.34 4.33 2.02
N LEU A 111 14.16 4.94 2.17
CA LEU A 111 14.02 6.34 2.60
C LEU A 111 14.52 6.57 4.03
N VAL A 112 14.31 5.60 4.93
CA VAL A 112 14.91 5.61 6.27
C VAL A 112 16.44 5.51 6.16
N GLY A 113 16.95 4.66 5.27
CA GLY A 113 18.38 4.56 4.97
C GLY A 113 18.98 5.86 4.44
N VAL A 114 18.29 6.57 3.53
CA VAL A 114 18.66 7.91 3.06
C VAL A 114 18.75 8.87 4.25
N ALA A 115 17.70 8.94 5.08
CA ALA A 115 17.69 9.83 6.24
C ALA A 115 18.87 9.53 7.20
N LEU A 116 19.18 8.25 7.43
CA LEU A 116 20.29 7.84 8.27
C LEU A 116 21.65 8.22 7.68
N ILE A 117 21.91 7.96 6.39
CA ILE A 117 23.20 8.29 5.78
C ILE A 117 23.45 9.79 5.78
N HIS A 118 22.44 10.59 5.44
CA HIS A 118 22.55 12.06 5.46
C HIS A 118 22.68 12.61 6.89
N LEU A 119 22.10 11.96 7.90
CA LEU A 119 22.35 12.28 9.30
C LEU A 119 23.83 12.05 9.66
N LEU A 120 24.39 10.91 9.28
CA LEU A 120 25.79 10.57 9.54
C LEU A 120 26.76 11.53 8.82
N ASP A 121 26.44 11.95 7.60
CA ASP A 121 27.27 12.89 6.81
C ASP A 121 27.11 14.35 7.28
N SER A 122 25.97 14.71 7.89
CA SER A 122 25.67 16.09 8.29
C SER A 122 26.58 16.68 9.36
N GLY A 123 27.20 15.83 10.20
CA GLY A 123 27.98 16.27 11.37
C GLY A 123 29.15 17.19 11.01
N SER A 124 29.86 16.91 9.91
CA SER A 124 30.94 17.76 9.41
C SER A 124 30.44 19.05 8.76
N LYS A 125 29.24 19.01 8.16
CA LYS A 125 28.68 20.11 7.37
C LYS A 125 28.13 21.26 8.23
N PHE A 126 27.75 21.01 9.48
CA PHE A 126 27.21 22.05 10.37
C PHE A 126 28.17 23.22 10.58
N ALA A 127 29.47 22.94 10.78
CA ALA A 127 30.50 23.95 10.97
C ALA A 127 31.09 24.46 9.65
N GLU A 128 31.20 23.60 8.64
CA GLU A 128 31.87 23.96 7.39
C GLU A 128 30.96 24.70 6.41
N THR A 129 29.75 24.20 6.20
CA THR A 129 28.83 24.68 5.16
C THR A 129 27.37 24.58 5.64
N PRO A 130 26.92 25.51 6.51
CA PRO A 130 25.64 25.42 7.20
C PRO A 130 24.41 25.26 6.29
N TYR A 131 24.43 25.83 5.09
CA TYR A 131 23.30 25.67 4.17
C TYR A 131 23.19 24.23 3.64
N VAL A 132 24.31 23.53 3.40
CA VAL A 132 24.32 22.11 2.98
C VAL A 132 23.77 21.24 4.11
N PHE A 133 24.15 21.55 5.35
CA PHE A 133 23.56 20.92 6.53
C PHE A 133 22.03 21.05 6.54
N TRP A 134 21.48 22.24 6.30
CA TRP A 134 20.03 22.44 6.25
C TRP A 134 19.37 21.73 5.06
N MET A 135 20.05 21.61 3.92
CA MET A 135 19.58 20.77 2.81
C MET A 135 19.48 19.30 3.22
N TYR A 136 20.45 18.77 3.96
CA TYR A 136 20.38 17.41 4.51
C TYR A 136 19.23 17.26 5.50
N VAL A 137 19.02 18.23 6.41
CA VAL A 137 17.87 18.20 7.33
C VAL A 137 16.55 18.18 6.57
N ALA A 138 16.40 19.01 5.53
CA ALA A 138 15.21 19.01 4.70
C ALA A 138 15.00 17.65 4.01
N LEU A 139 16.07 17.05 3.46
CA LEU A 139 16.03 15.73 2.83
C LEU A 139 15.65 14.63 3.82
N MET A 140 16.21 14.65 5.05
CA MET A 140 15.90 13.70 6.12
C MET A 140 14.42 13.76 6.49
N VAL A 141 13.92 14.96 6.83
CA VAL A 141 12.51 15.16 7.22
C VAL A 141 11.56 14.78 6.10
N ALA A 142 11.86 15.18 4.86
CA ALA A 142 11.03 14.83 3.71
C ALA A 142 11.02 13.32 3.44
N SER A 143 12.18 12.64 3.58
CA SER A 143 12.28 11.19 3.38
C SER A 143 11.46 10.43 4.41
N LEU A 144 11.53 10.82 5.69
CA LEU A 144 10.71 10.24 6.75
C LEU A 144 9.22 10.54 6.55
N GLY A 145 8.87 11.74 6.11
CA GLY A 145 7.49 12.12 5.78
C GLY A 145 6.91 11.27 4.64
N VAL A 146 7.67 11.08 3.55
CA VAL A 146 7.26 10.25 2.42
C VAL A 146 7.21 8.76 2.81
N ALA A 147 8.13 8.28 3.64
CA ALA A 147 8.07 6.93 4.20
C ALA A 147 6.79 6.74 5.02
N GLY A 148 6.43 7.70 5.87
CA GLY A 148 5.17 7.71 6.61
C GLY A 148 3.94 7.73 5.69
N LEU A 149 4.00 8.48 4.60
CA LEU A 149 2.90 8.53 3.63
C LEU A 149 2.75 7.20 2.86
N LEU A 150 3.86 6.55 2.53
CA LEU A 150 3.90 5.21 1.94
C LEU A 150 3.37 4.13 2.88
N LEU A 151 3.29 4.35 4.21
CA LEU A 151 2.60 3.42 5.13
C LEU A 151 1.07 3.49 5.00
N HIS A 152 0.53 4.65 4.65
CA HIS A 152 -0.92 4.89 4.66
C HIS A 152 -1.54 4.83 3.28
N THR A 153 -0.84 5.32 2.26
CA THR A 153 -1.40 5.50 0.92
C THR A 153 -0.42 5.06 -0.14
N GLU A 154 -0.94 4.38 -1.15
CA GLU A 154 -0.21 4.13 -2.39
C GLU A 154 -0.85 4.94 -3.51
N SER A 155 -0.08 5.87 -4.07
CA SER A 155 -0.51 6.66 -5.22
C SER A 155 0.67 6.97 -6.13
N TRP A 156 0.41 7.38 -7.37
CA TRP A 156 1.47 7.86 -8.25
C TRP A 156 2.24 9.03 -7.63
N ARG A 157 1.59 9.86 -6.80
CA ARG A 157 2.23 11.01 -6.12
C ARG A 157 3.25 10.56 -5.08
N THR A 158 2.94 9.54 -4.29
CA THR A 158 3.87 9.03 -3.26
C THR A 158 5.14 8.45 -3.88
N TRP A 159 4.99 7.74 -4.99
CA TRP A 159 6.13 7.22 -5.76
C TRP A 159 6.93 8.33 -6.44
N ALA A 160 6.26 9.35 -7.00
CA ALA A 160 6.94 10.51 -7.56
C ALA A 160 7.74 11.30 -6.51
N MET A 161 7.19 11.48 -5.30
CA MET A 161 7.91 12.12 -4.20
C MET A 161 9.11 11.29 -3.74
N ALA A 162 8.96 9.97 -3.57
CA ALA A 162 10.07 9.09 -3.19
C ALA A 162 11.21 9.13 -4.21
N GLY A 163 10.87 8.97 -5.50
CA GLY A 163 11.85 9.05 -6.59
C GLY A 163 12.45 10.44 -6.74
N GLY A 164 11.65 11.50 -6.54
CA GLY A 164 12.11 12.88 -6.62
C GLY A 164 13.11 13.24 -5.52
N LEU A 165 12.84 12.82 -4.27
CA LEU A 165 13.76 13.03 -3.15
C LEU A 165 15.10 12.33 -3.38
N ALA A 166 15.06 11.02 -3.68
CA ALA A 166 16.26 10.25 -3.96
C ALA A 166 17.02 10.81 -5.19
N GLY A 167 16.31 11.17 -6.25
CA GLY A 167 16.90 11.78 -7.44
C GLY A 167 17.55 13.13 -7.16
N SER A 168 16.95 13.96 -6.29
CA SER A 168 17.53 15.25 -5.91
C SER A 168 18.85 15.10 -5.15
N ALA A 169 18.97 14.06 -4.33
CA ALA A 169 20.19 13.76 -3.59
C ALA A 169 21.30 13.26 -4.52
N ILE A 170 20.99 12.40 -5.49
CA ILE A 170 21.91 11.99 -6.56
C ILE A 170 22.42 13.20 -7.34
N VAL A 171 21.53 14.13 -7.71
CA VAL A 171 21.92 15.36 -8.40
C VAL A 171 22.86 16.20 -7.52
N GLY A 172 22.53 16.33 -6.22
CA GLY A 172 23.40 17.01 -5.24
C GLY A 172 24.79 16.38 -5.18
N TYR A 173 24.88 15.06 -5.14
CA TYR A 173 26.14 14.31 -5.16
C TYR A 173 26.93 14.57 -6.45
N VAL A 174 26.31 14.44 -7.61
CA VAL A 174 26.99 14.68 -8.89
C VAL A 174 27.51 16.11 -8.96
N LEU A 175 26.72 17.10 -8.55
CA LEU A 175 27.14 18.51 -8.50
C LEU A 175 28.32 18.70 -7.54
N SER A 176 28.28 18.11 -6.34
CA SER A 176 29.38 18.24 -5.37
C SER A 176 30.69 17.61 -5.87
N ARG A 177 30.62 16.55 -6.69
CA ARG A 177 31.80 15.87 -7.25
C ARG A 177 32.31 16.46 -8.56
N THR A 178 31.50 17.26 -9.26
CA THR A 178 31.87 17.84 -10.56
C THR A 178 32.28 19.30 -10.43
N THR A 179 31.30 20.21 -10.29
CA THR A 179 31.53 21.65 -10.19
C THR A 179 31.75 22.12 -8.76
N GLY A 180 31.40 21.28 -7.78
CA GLY A 180 31.23 21.68 -6.39
C GLY A 180 29.90 22.40 -6.18
N LEU A 181 29.51 22.53 -4.91
CA LEU A 181 28.37 23.38 -4.52
C LEU A 181 28.89 24.77 -4.13
N PRO A 182 28.07 25.84 -4.20
CA PRO A 182 28.50 27.19 -3.81
C PRO A 182 29.10 27.21 -2.40
N GLY A 183 30.37 27.59 -2.25
CA GLY A 183 31.06 27.56 -0.95
C GLY A 183 31.39 26.16 -0.39
N ALA A 184 31.15 25.08 -1.14
CA ALA A 184 31.47 23.69 -0.78
C ALA A 184 32.16 22.95 -1.95
N GLY A 185 33.42 23.32 -2.22
CA GLY A 185 34.22 22.76 -3.32
C GLY A 185 35.23 21.67 -2.92
N LYS A 186 35.40 21.39 -1.62
CA LYS A 186 36.41 20.44 -1.11
C LYS A 186 36.24 19.01 -1.63
N ASP A 187 35.03 18.70 -2.05
CA ASP A 187 34.55 17.37 -2.40
C ASP A 187 34.66 17.05 -3.92
N VAL A 188 35.13 18.01 -4.73
CA VAL A 188 35.28 17.86 -6.18
C VAL A 188 36.31 16.77 -6.50
N GLY A 189 35.95 15.85 -7.41
CA GLY A 189 36.79 14.73 -7.80
C GLY A 189 36.80 13.53 -6.84
N ASN A 190 36.32 13.68 -5.60
CA ASN A 190 36.24 12.58 -4.63
C ASN A 190 35.02 11.67 -4.87
N TRP A 191 35.04 10.89 -5.96
CA TRP A 191 33.94 10.00 -6.34
C TRP A 191 33.86 8.72 -5.51
N SER A 192 34.94 8.35 -4.83
CA SER A 192 35.10 7.10 -4.08
C SER A 192 34.77 7.25 -2.60
N GLU A 193 34.17 8.36 -2.18
CA GLU A 193 33.76 8.60 -0.80
C GLU A 193 32.80 7.48 -0.33
N PRO A 194 33.16 6.67 0.69
CA PRO A 194 32.37 5.49 1.06
C PRO A 194 30.92 5.79 1.43
N LEU A 195 30.68 6.85 2.21
CA LEU A 195 29.33 7.29 2.58
C LEU A 195 28.52 7.75 1.36
N GLY A 196 29.19 8.43 0.42
CA GLY A 196 28.59 8.87 -0.84
C GLY A 196 28.18 7.72 -1.75
N LEU A 197 29.03 6.69 -1.89
CA LEU A 197 28.71 5.49 -2.65
C LEU A 197 27.56 4.69 -2.03
N ALA A 198 27.53 4.59 -0.69
CA ALA A 198 26.41 3.96 0.03
C ALA A 198 25.10 4.72 -0.21
N ALA A 199 25.12 6.05 -0.16
CA ALA A 199 23.96 6.89 -0.47
C ALA A 199 23.47 6.66 -1.91
N LEU A 200 24.38 6.76 -2.90
CA LEU A 200 24.05 6.55 -4.32
C LEU A 200 23.42 5.19 -4.60
N PHE A 201 23.88 4.14 -3.93
CA PHE A 201 23.29 2.81 -4.08
C PHE A 201 21.84 2.79 -3.60
N ILE A 202 21.57 3.26 -2.39
CA ILE A 202 20.22 3.28 -1.82
C ILE A 202 19.31 4.21 -2.64
N GLU A 203 19.76 5.41 -2.95
CA GLU A 203 19.03 6.41 -3.73
C GLU A 203 18.73 5.88 -5.14
N GLY A 204 19.70 5.23 -5.79
CA GLY A 204 19.53 4.59 -7.09
C GLY A 204 18.47 3.47 -7.06
N CYS A 205 18.46 2.63 -6.03
CA CYS A 205 17.43 1.62 -5.84
C CYS A 205 16.04 2.25 -5.67
N ILE A 206 15.91 3.33 -4.90
CA ILE A 206 14.63 4.04 -4.71
C ILE A 206 14.15 4.65 -6.02
N VAL A 207 15.03 5.31 -6.77
CA VAL A 207 14.69 5.88 -8.08
C VAL A 207 14.23 4.80 -9.05
N ALA A 208 14.96 3.70 -9.16
CA ALA A 208 14.60 2.59 -10.04
C ALA A 208 13.23 1.99 -9.67
N LEU A 209 12.99 1.76 -8.39
CA LEU A 209 11.72 1.23 -7.89
C LEU A 209 10.57 2.22 -8.10
N ALA A 210 10.79 3.50 -7.82
CA ALA A 210 9.80 4.55 -8.02
C ALA A 210 9.40 4.68 -9.49
N LEU A 211 10.39 4.69 -10.40
CA LEU A 211 10.14 4.68 -11.84
C LEU A 211 9.32 3.46 -12.25
N TYR A 212 9.73 2.26 -11.84
CA TYR A 212 8.98 1.03 -12.11
C TYR A 212 7.51 1.13 -11.67
N ARG A 213 7.25 1.60 -10.43
CA ARG A 213 5.88 1.79 -9.93
C ARG A 213 5.13 2.86 -10.70
N LEU A 214 5.77 3.97 -11.08
CA LEU A 214 5.14 5.01 -11.90
C LEU A 214 4.76 4.52 -13.30
N PHE A 215 5.56 3.65 -13.92
CA PHE A 215 5.23 3.04 -15.20
C PHE A 215 4.08 2.04 -15.10
N MET A 216 4.01 1.28 -14.00
CA MET A 216 2.95 0.28 -13.77
C MET A 216 1.64 0.87 -13.24
N LEU A 217 1.70 1.98 -12.48
CA LEU A 217 0.54 2.67 -11.89
C LEU A 217 0.03 3.83 -12.76
N ARG A 218 0.44 3.93 -14.04
CA ARG A 218 0.03 5.03 -14.91
C ARG A 218 -1.50 5.15 -14.89
N PRO A 219 -2.06 6.31 -14.49
CA PRO A 219 -3.47 6.57 -14.67
C PRO A 219 -3.78 6.42 -16.16
N ALA A 220 -4.76 5.58 -16.50
CA ALA A 220 -5.44 5.70 -17.78
C ALA A 220 -5.95 7.14 -17.85
N ARG A 221 -5.22 8.01 -18.55
CA ARG A 221 -5.65 9.40 -18.75
C ARG A 221 -6.97 9.32 -19.48
N LEU A 222 -7.99 9.99 -18.93
CA LEU A 222 -9.32 10.14 -19.49
C LEU A 222 -9.23 10.42 -21.00
N GLY A 223 -9.59 9.41 -21.77
CA GLY A 223 -9.83 9.48 -23.21
C GLY A 223 -11.31 9.29 -23.57
N ASP A 224 -12.19 9.19 -22.57
CA ASP A 224 -13.65 9.27 -22.77
C ASP A 224 -14.05 10.75 -22.90
N ASN A 225 -13.54 11.37 -23.97
CA ASN A 225 -14.19 12.50 -24.62
C ASN A 225 -15.00 11.96 -25.82
N GLN A 226 -15.81 10.94 -25.54
CA GLN A 226 -16.71 10.27 -26.48
C GLN A 226 -18.06 10.11 -25.77
N VAL A 227 -18.79 11.21 -25.54
CA VAL A 227 -20.26 11.36 -25.61
C VAL A 227 -20.57 12.83 -25.25
N ARG A 228 -20.61 13.71 -26.26
CA ARG A 228 -21.55 14.81 -26.33
C ARG A 228 -21.72 15.28 -27.75
#